data_AF-A0A4S9WUP1-F1
#
_entry.id   AF-A0A4S9WUP1-F1
#
_cell.length_a   1.000
_cell.length_b   1.000
_cell.length_c   1.000
_cell.angle_alpha   90.00
_cell.angle_beta   90.00
_cell.angle_gamma   90.00
#
_symmetry.space_group_name_H-M   'P 1'
#
loop_
_entity.id
_entity.type
_entity.pdbx_description
1 polymer ?
#
loop_
_entity_poly.entity_id
_entity_poly.type
_entity_poly.pdbx_seq_one_letter_code
_entity_poly.pdbx_strand_id
1 'polypeptide(L)'
;MVSDSAPSSAGPWVRNNKDDIDPSKSYILTLPTELLTMTVENLGQDDMGMVRRTCKTLCNVATLPFARKMPTVRRFRFVKEDMDRLIGLTTHPIFGRMLSCISLSTCRLVQVDDKDLFNDSARLFRLREYRSSEIRNSTEELREQAHQSRQVYNHNMAQELQLKFFMSGLHIRSLTQALLNQKICRNFDMTLGIYDHDDLTELLMDSPALQPARPGKKDDVACALQILRTAIDMCHFPVKTLNLELQADHRAEIEINEQDIFWLKMQPVPDVRIEMTCCEATSVTEI
;
A
#
# COMPACT_ATOMS: atom_id res chain seq x y z
N MET A 1 -38.12 -18.73 45.29
CA MET A 1 -37.75 -20.00 45.95
C MET A 1 -37.92 -21.09 44.92
N VAL A 2 -36.82 -21.82 44.61
CA VAL A 2 -36.70 -23.28 44.39
C VAL A 2 -37.89 -23.98 43.70
N SER A 3 -37.78 -24.88 42.72
CA SER A 3 -36.78 -25.46 41.81
C SER A 3 -37.55 -26.53 41.02
N ASP A 4 -36.91 -27.05 39.97
CA ASP A 4 -37.09 -28.38 39.38
C ASP A 4 -38.21 -28.60 38.36
N SER A 5 -38.04 -29.37 37.28
CA SER A 5 -36.89 -29.93 36.52
C SER A 5 -37.54 -30.83 35.48
N ALA A 6 -37.24 -30.66 34.19
CA ALA A 6 -37.09 -31.73 33.19
C ALA A 6 -36.83 -31.11 31.80
N PRO A 7 -35.80 -31.59 31.10
CA PRO A 7 -36.10 -32.10 29.78
C PRO A 7 -35.58 -33.52 29.55
N SER A 8 -36.50 -34.28 28.95
CA SER A 8 -36.41 -35.47 28.13
C SER A 8 -35.01 -36.03 27.84
N SER A 9 -34.87 -37.30 28.15
CA SER A 9 -33.81 -38.19 27.71
C SER A 9 -33.69 -38.26 26.19
N ALA A 10 -32.46 -38.22 25.69
CA ALA A 10 -31.99 -39.11 24.65
C ALA A 10 -30.52 -39.41 24.95
N GLY A 11 -30.26 -40.58 25.54
CA GLY A 11 -28.91 -41.01 25.88
C GLY A 11 -28.06 -41.22 24.63
N PRO A 12 -26.72 -41.21 24.75
CA PRO A 12 -25.85 -41.48 23.62
C PRO A 12 -25.95 -42.96 23.27
N TRP A 13 -26.25 -43.25 22.00
CA TRP A 13 -26.07 -44.59 21.46
C TRP A 13 -24.58 -44.93 21.47
N VAL A 14 -24.20 -45.80 22.39
CA VAL A 14 -22.87 -46.41 22.43
C VAL A 14 -22.74 -47.33 21.22
N ARG A 15 -21.98 -46.88 20.21
CA ARG A 15 -21.37 -47.78 19.23
C ARG A 15 -19.93 -48.01 19.68
N ASN A 16 -19.69 -49.20 20.23
CA ASN A 16 -18.34 -49.67 20.56
C ASN A 16 -17.64 -50.08 19.27
N ASN A 17 -17.03 -49.13 18.57
CA ASN A 17 -15.96 -49.41 17.61
C ASN A 17 -14.66 -48.90 18.20
N LYS A 18 -13.65 -49.77 18.27
CA LYS A 18 -12.35 -49.52 18.91
C LYS A 18 -11.46 -48.52 18.15
N ASP A 19 -11.98 -47.94 17.07
CA ASP A 19 -11.33 -46.98 16.18
C ASP A 19 -12.22 -45.73 15.94
N ASP A 20 -13.17 -45.44 16.82
CA ASP A 20 -13.91 -44.17 16.78
C ASP A 20 -12.98 -43.02 17.17
N ILE A 21 -12.21 -42.55 16.19
CA ILE A 21 -11.42 -41.35 16.31
C ILE A 21 -12.39 -40.17 16.23
N ASP A 22 -12.48 -39.46 17.34
CA ASP A 22 -13.25 -38.23 17.49
C ASP A 22 -12.93 -37.24 16.33
N PRO A 23 -13.90 -36.94 15.44
CA PRO A 23 -13.70 -36.05 14.30
C PRO A 23 -13.43 -34.60 14.72
N SER A 24 -13.54 -34.27 16.00
CA SER A 24 -13.19 -32.95 16.53
C SER A 24 -11.67 -32.71 16.67
N LYS A 25 -10.84 -33.77 16.60
CA LYS A 25 -9.37 -33.62 16.54
C LYS A 25 -8.95 -33.48 15.09
N SER A 26 -8.70 -32.24 14.68
CA SER A 26 -8.12 -31.92 13.37
C SER A 26 -6.78 -32.66 13.19
N TYR A 27 -6.81 -33.78 12.46
CA TYR A 27 -5.66 -34.67 12.23
C TYR A 27 -4.44 -33.93 11.70
N ILE A 28 -4.65 -32.84 10.96
CA ILE A 28 -3.56 -32.01 10.45
C ILE A 28 -2.70 -31.45 11.59
N LEU A 29 -3.30 -31.06 12.73
CA LEU A 29 -2.57 -30.53 13.88
C LEU A 29 -1.83 -31.62 14.68
N THR A 30 -2.05 -32.90 14.37
CA THR A 30 -1.34 -34.03 14.98
C THR A 30 -0.07 -34.40 14.22
N LEU A 31 0.11 -33.86 13.01
CA LEU A 31 1.32 -34.06 12.22
C LEU A 31 2.52 -33.33 12.86
N PRO A 32 3.74 -33.89 12.75
CA PRO A 32 4.97 -33.16 13.06
C PRO A 32 5.06 -31.83 12.31
N THR A 33 5.69 -30.83 12.94
CA THR A 33 5.83 -29.47 12.41
C THR A 33 6.48 -29.46 11.02
N GLU A 34 7.42 -30.37 10.76
CA GLU A 34 8.11 -30.50 9.48
C GLU A 34 7.15 -30.91 8.37
N LEU A 35 6.30 -31.93 8.62
CA LEU A 35 5.30 -32.39 7.64
C LEU A 35 4.20 -31.34 7.42
N LEU A 36 3.80 -30.64 8.48
CA LEU A 36 2.90 -29.50 8.39
C LEU A 36 3.50 -28.38 7.52
N THR A 37 4.77 -28.04 7.73
CA THR A 37 5.46 -26.99 6.98
C THR A 37 5.56 -27.37 5.51
N MET A 38 5.99 -28.60 5.20
CA MET A 38 6.05 -29.11 3.82
C MET A 38 4.68 -29.07 3.15
N THR A 39 3.62 -29.44 3.87
CA THR A 39 2.24 -29.40 3.34
C THR A 39 1.84 -27.96 2.99
N VAL A 40 2.13 -27.02 3.89
CA VAL A 40 1.77 -25.60 3.70
C VAL A 40 2.63 -24.92 2.63
N GLU A 41 3.90 -25.28 2.48
CA GLU A 41 4.79 -24.70 1.46
C GLU A 41 4.31 -24.96 0.02
N ASN A 42 3.53 -26.03 -0.20
CA ASN A 42 2.94 -26.33 -1.50
C ASN A 42 1.71 -25.46 -1.85
N LEU A 43 1.17 -24.70 -0.89
CA LEU A 43 -0.04 -23.89 -1.09
C LEU A 43 0.24 -22.56 -1.80
N GLY A 44 -0.78 -22.02 -2.48
CA GLY A 44 -0.75 -20.66 -3.01
C GLY A 44 -0.73 -19.60 -1.90
N GLN A 45 -0.43 -18.34 -2.25
CA GLN A 45 -0.44 -17.22 -1.30
C GLN A 45 -1.80 -17.06 -0.61
N ASP A 46 -2.88 -17.10 -1.39
CA ASP A 46 -4.23 -16.90 -0.88
C ASP A 46 -4.65 -18.02 0.09
N ASP A 47 -4.36 -19.27 -0.28
CA ASP A 47 -4.62 -20.45 0.55
C ASP A 47 -3.83 -20.41 1.85
N MET A 48 -2.54 -20.07 1.80
CA MET A 48 -1.74 -19.88 3.01
C MET A 48 -2.30 -18.74 3.87
N GLY A 49 -2.81 -17.67 3.26
CA GLY A 49 -3.51 -16.59 3.96
C GLY A 49 -4.78 -17.06 4.68
N MET A 50 -5.51 -18.02 4.11
CA MET A 50 -6.65 -18.67 4.77
C MET A 50 -6.18 -19.59 5.90
N VAL A 51 -5.17 -20.43 5.67
CA VAL A 51 -4.58 -21.33 6.68
C VAL A 51 -4.10 -20.55 7.90
N ARG A 52 -3.42 -19.42 7.70
CA ARG A 52 -2.93 -18.56 8.79
C ARG A 52 -4.05 -18.03 9.70
N ARG A 53 -5.27 -17.91 9.18
CA ARG A 53 -6.44 -17.41 9.93
C ARG A 53 -7.21 -18.49 10.70
N THR A 54 -6.83 -19.77 10.56
CA THR A 54 -7.54 -20.88 11.20
C THR A 54 -7.24 -21.01 12.70
N CYS A 55 -5.97 -21.17 13.07
CA CYS A 55 -5.54 -21.30 14.46
C CYS A 55 -4.08 -20.86 14.64
N LYS A 56 -3.66 -20.67 15.90
CA LYS A 56 -2.30 -20.18 16.24
C LYS A 56 -1.19 -21.10 15.72
N THR A 57 -1.36 -22.42 15.78
CA THR A 57 -0.38 -23.40 15.30
C THR A 57 -0.16 -23.26 13.80
N LEU A 58 -1.25 -23.28 13.02
CA LEU A 58 -1.19 -23.13 11.57
C LEU A 58 -0.72 -21.73 11.16
N CYS A 59 -1.08 -20.69 11.92
CA CYS A 59 -0.52 -19.35 11.74
C CYS A 59 1.00 -19.36 11.86
N ASN A 60 1.55 -19.94 12.93
CA ASN A 60 3.00 -19.98 13.14
C ASN A 60 3.72 -20.77 12.05
N VAL A 61 3.20 -21.96 11.69
CA VAL A 61 3.77 -22.81 10.64
C VAL A 61 3.72 -22.13 9.27
N ALA A 62 2.60 -21.51 8.93
CA ALA A 62 2.38 -20.92 7.62
C ALA A 62 2.99 -19.53 7.46
N THR A 63 3.35 -18.84 8.54
CA THR A 63 3.80 -17.43 8.46
C THR A 63 5.08 -17.26 7.66
N LEU A 64 6.10 -18.09 7.87
CA LEU A 64 7.35 -18.00 7.11
C LEU A 64 7.17 -18.42 5.64
N PRO A 65 6.52 -19.55 5.31
CA PRO A 65 6.16 -19.89 3.93
C PRO A 65 5.34 -18.79 3.22
N PHE A 66 4.38 -18.20 3.93
CA PHE A 66 3.59 -17.09 3.42
C PHE A 66 4.47 -15.87 3.17
N ALA A 67 5.33 -15.50 4.12
CA ALA A 67 6.23 -14.35 3.96
C ALA A 67 7.16 -14.52 2.75
N ARG A 68 7.62 -15.74 2.47
CA ARG A 68 8.51 -16.03 1.33
C ARG A 68 7.89 -15.80 -0.05
N LYS A 69 6.58 -16.01 -0.20
CA LYS A 69 5.90 -15.75 -1.48
C LYS A 69 5.13 -14.42 -1.49
N MET A 70 5.23 -13.61 -0.44
CA MET A 70 4.62 -12.29 -0.43
C MET A 70 5.48 -11.31 -1.24
N PRO A 71 4.88 -10.31 -1.91
CA PRO A 71 5.65 -9.23 -2.51
C PRO A 71 6.53 -8.51 -1.47
N THR A 72 7.83 -8.41 -1.75
CA THR A 72 8.85 -7.80 -0.88
C THR A 72 9.07 -6.32 -1.20
N VAL A 73 8.72 -5.91 -2.42
CA VAL A 73 8.60 -4.51 -2.82
C VAL A 73 7.20 -4.04 -2.48
N ARG A 74 7.09 -2.99 -1.67
CA ARG A 74 5.80 -2.46 -1.20
C ARG A 74 5.72 -0.96 -1.45
N ARG A 75 4.61 -0.55 -2.05
CA ARG A 75 4.25 0.84 -2.31
C ARG A 75 3.14 1.25 -1.36
N PHE A 76 3.28 2.40 -0.72
CA PHE A 76 2.29 2.96 0.20
C PHE A 76 2.02 4.41 -0.17
N ARG A 77 0.77 4.85 -0.16
CA ARG A 77 0.46 6.27 -0.26
C ARG A 77 0.70 6.94 1.08
N PHE A 78 1.07 8.22 1.06
CA PHE A 78 1.29 9.01 2.27
C PHE A 78 -0.01 9.42 2.98
N VAL A 79 -0.86 8.45 3.29
CA VAL A 79 -2.12 8.61 4.02
C VAL A 79 -2.12 7.77 5.28
N LYS A 80 -2.97 8.13 6.24
CA LYS A 80 -2.99 7.51 7.57
C LYS A 80 -3.16 5.98 7.50
N GLU A 81 -4.12 5.51 6.70
CA GLU A 81 -4.46 4.10 6.60
C GLU A 81 -3.30 3.25 6.06
N ASP A 82 -2.59 3.76 5.05
CA ASP A 82 -1.46 3.07 4.44
C ASP A 82 -0.22 3.10 5.35
N MET A 83 -0.03 4.19 6.10
CA MET A 83 1.02 4.27 7.13
C MET A 83 0.76 3.34 8.31
N ASP A 84 -0.50 3.20 8.75
CA ASP A 84 -0.87 2.24 9.81
C ASP A 84 -0.60 0.79 9.35
N ARG A 85 -0.90 0.47 8.08
CA ARG A 85 -0.54 -0.83 7.46
C ARG A 85 0.96 -1.04 7.41
N LEU A 86 1.73 -0.03 7.03
CA LEU A 86 3.19 -0.08 7.00
C LEU A 86 3.75 -0.36 8.40
N ILE A 87 3.27 0.33 9.44
CA ILE A 87 3.67 0.08 10.82
C ILE A 87 3.33 -1.36 11.22
N GLY A 88 2.11 -1.82 10.94
CA GLY A 88 1.69 -3.19 11.26
C GLY A 88 2.57 -4.25 10.59
N LEU A 89 2.95 -4.02 9.33
CA LEU A 89 3.81 -4.91 8.56
C LEU A 89 5.25 -4.94 9.11
N THR A 90 5.82 -3.77 9.37
CA THR A 90 7.21 -3.61 9.86
C THR A 90 7.38 -4.08 11.31
N THR A 91 6.33 -4.02 12.13
CA THR A 91 6.36 -4.48 13.53
C THR A 91 6.58 -6.00 13.63
N HIS A 92 6.19 -6.75 12.60
CA HIS A 92 6.30 -8.21 12.61
C HIS A 92 7.72 -8.66 12.25
N PRO A 93 8.41 -9.46 13.09
CA PRO A 93 9.84 -9.78 12.91
C PRO A 93 10.14 -10.59 11.65
N ILE A 94 9.19 -11.40 11.18
CA ILE A 94 9.32 -12.12 9.90
C ILE A 94 9.05 -11.18 8.72
N PHE A 95 7.88 -10.54 8.65
CA PHE A 95 7.53 -9.69 7.51
C PHE A 95 8.42 -8.46 7.35
N GLY A 96 8.77 -7.78 8.44
CA GLY A 96 9.66 -6.63 8.40
C GLY A 96 11.00 -6.95 7.75
N ARG A 97 11.59 -8.11 8.08
CA ARG A 97 12.86 -8.62 7.51
C ARG A 97 12.79 -8.98 6.03
N MET A 98 11.60 -9.27 5.53
CA MET A 98 11.43 -9.71 4.14
C MET A 98 11.18 -8.58 3.18
N LEU A 99 11.02 -7.33 3.65
CA LEU A 99 10.87 -6.19 2.77
C LEU A 99 12.21 -5.86 2.10
N SER A 100 12.22 -5.87 0.77
CA SER A 100 13.37 -5.47 -0.03
C SER A 100 13.29 -4.01 -0.44
N CYS A 101 12.07 -3.46 -0.57
CA CYS A 101 11.85 -2.06 -0.90
C CYS A 101 10.56 -1.53 -0.28
N ILE A 102 10.62 -0.34 0.31
CA ILE A 102 9.46 0.44 0.74
C ILE A 102 9.49 1.74 -0.02
N SER A 103 8.53 1.92 -0.94
CA SER A 103 8.38 3.15 -1.70
C SER A 103 7.11 3.88 -1.29
N LEU A 104 7.22 5.18 -1.06
CA LEU A 104 6.15 6.03 -0.56
C LEU A 104 5.71 6.95 -1.67
N SER A 105 4.41 6.96 -2.00
CA SER A 105 3.89 7.93 -2.96
C SER A 105 3.29 9.15 -2.30
N THR A 106 3.51 10.26 -2.99
CA THR A 106 2.69 11.45 -2.87
C THR A 106 1.67 11.45 -3.99
N CYS A 107 0.40 11.69 -3.68
CA CYS A 107 -0.57 12.05 -4.70
C CYS A 107 -0.20 13.45 -5.21
N ARG A 108 0.35 13.53 -6.42
CA ARG A 108 0.70 14.77 -7.10
C ARG A 108 -0.51 15.69 -7.17
N LEU A 109 -0.41 16.89 -6.61
CA LEU A 109 -1.51 17.86 -6.49
C LEU A 109 -1.98 18.33 -7.88
N VAL A 110 -2.99 17.72 -8.50
CA VAL A 110 -3.82 18.44 -9.48
C VAL A 110 -5.23 18.43 -8.95
N GLN A 111 -5.59 19.49 -8.22
CA GLN A 111 -7.00 19.77 -8.00
C GLN A 111 -7.57 20.16 -9.36
N VAL A 112 -8.35 19.24 -9.93
CA VAL A 112 -9.28 19.55 -11.01
C VAL A 112 -10.51 20.20 -10.37
N ASP A 113 -11.03 21.28 -10.95
CA ASP A 113 -12.18 22.00 -10.39
C ASP A 113 -13.39 21.07 -10.44
N ASP A 114 -13.98 20.80 -9.27
CA ASP A 114 -15.20 19.99 -9.17
C ASP A 114 -16.34 20.60 -10.03
N LYS A 115 -16.33 21.91 -10.30
CA LYS A 115 -17.35 22.57 -11.13
C LYS A 115 -17.38 22.08 -12.58
N ASP A 116 -16.25 21.66 -13.13
CA ASP A 116 -16.19 21.11 -14.49
C ASP A 116 -16.74 19.67 -14.51
N LEU A 117 -16.48 18.89 -13.45
CA LEU A 117 -17.00 17.51 -13.28
C LEU A 117 -18.52 17.48 -13.03
N PHE A 118 -19.04 18.44 -12.26
CA PHE A 118 -20.47 18.51 -11.94
C PHE A 118 -21.32 19.00 -13.13
N ASN A 119 -20.81 19.91 -13.96
CA ASN A 119 -21.51 20.34 -15.17
C ASN A 119 -21.59 19.22 -16.20
N ASP A 120 -20.54 18.42 -16.36
CA ASP A 120 -20.55 17.29 -17.28
C ASP A 120 -21.39 16.11 -16.77
N SER A 121 -21.32 15.76 -15.48
CA SER A 121 -22.21 14.73 -14.91
C SER A 121 -23.69 15.13 -14.96
N ALA A 122 -24.03 16.39 -14.67
CA ALA A 122 -25.40 16.90 -14.83
C ALA A 122 -25.87 16.97 -16.30
N ARG A 123 -24.94 17.06 -17.26
CA ARG A 123 -25.23 16.94 -18.70
C ARG A 123 -25.49 15.49 -19.11
N LEU A 124 -24.76 14.54 -18.52
CA LEU A 124 -24.94 13.10 -18.71
C LEU A 124 -26.29 12.60 -18.17
N PHE A 125 -26.70 13.05 -16.97
CA PHE A 125 -28.02 12.74 -16.42
C PHE A 125 -29.15 13.26 -17.33
N ARG A 126 -29.00 14.48 -17.87
CA ARG A 126 -29.97 15.07 -18.82
C ARG A 126 -29.99 14.38 -20.18
N LEU A 127 -28.85 13.91 -20.70
CA LEU A 127 -28.78 13.14 -21.95
C LEU A 127 -29.41 11.74 -21.83
N ARG A 128 -29.33 11.13 -20.63
CA ARG A 128 -29.95 9.83 -20.31
C ARG A 128 -31.48 9.88 -20.37
N GLU A 129 -32.08 11.02 -20.01
CA GLU A 129 -33.53 11.24 -20.14
C GLU A 129 -33.97 11.49 -21.60
N TYR A 130 -33.06 11.93 -22.48
CA TYR A 130 -33.41 12.40 -23.82
C TYR A 130 -33.16 11.39 -24.96
N ARG A 131 -32.28 10.38 -24.79
CA ARG A 131 -32.00 9.40 -25.86
C ARG A 131 -32.38 7.97 -25.47
N SER A 132 -33.63 7.63 -25.72
CA SER A 132 -34.14 6.26 -25.78
C SER A 132 -34.09 5.65 -27.19
N SER A 133 -33.23 6.12 -28.11
CA SER A 133 -33.31 5.68 -29.52
C SER A 133 -32.04 5.64 -30.39
N GLU A 134 -30.81 5.79 -29.87
CA GLU A 134 -29.59 5.65 -30.70
C GLU A 134 -28.47 4.96 -29.91
N ILE A 135 -28.44 3.63 -30.00
CA ILE A 135 -27.71 2.74 -29.09
C ILE A 135 -26.62 2.02 -29.88
N ARG A 136 -25.37 2.49 -29.74
CA ARG A 136 -24.17 1.64 -29.60
C ARG A 136 -22.90 2.46 -29.39
N ASN A 137 -22.61 3.45 -30.25
CA ASN A 137 -21.37 4.25 -30.13
C ASN A 137 -21.39 5.23 -28.95
N SER A 138 -22.57 5.78 -28.63
CA SER A 138 -22.77 6.67 -27.49
C SER A 138 -22.51 5.99 -26.13
N THR A 139 -22.62 4.67 -26.03
CA THR A 139 -22.54 3.97 -24.74
C THR A 139 -21.10 3.81 -24.25
N GLU A 140 -20.14 3.75 -25.18
CA GLU A 140 -18.72 3.58 -24.89
C GLU A 140 -18.09 4.92 -24.49
N GLU A 141 -18.33 5.98 -25.25
CA GLU A 141 -17.93 7.36 -24.91
C GLU A 141 -18.48 7.82 -23.55
N LEU A 142 -19.75 7.50 -23.24
CA LEU A 142 -20.36 7.81 -21.94
C LEU A 142 -19.73 7.02 -20.79
N ARG A 143 -19.27 5.78 -21.04
CA ARG A 143 -18.59 4.94 -20.04
C ARG A 143 -17.18 5.43 -19.78
N GLU A 144 -16.45 5.80 -20.83
CA GLU A 144 -15.14 6.42 -20.73
C GLU A 144 -15.23 7.72 -19.95
N GLN A 145 -16.14 8.63 -20.30
CA GLN A 145 -16.29 9.91 -19.60
C GLN A 145 -16.68 9.71 -18.11
N ALA A 146 -17.57 8.76 -17.79
CA ALA A 146 -17.91 8.43 -16.41
C ALA A 146 -16.73 7.82 -15.63
N HIS A 147 -15.88 7.03 -16.31
CA HIS A 147 -14.64 6.50 -15.74
C HIS A 147 -13.65 7.63 -15.43
N GLN A 148 -13.45 8.56 -16.36
CA GLN A 148 -12.60 9.74 -16.18
C GLN A 148 -13.06 10.59 -15.00
N SER A 149 -14.36 10.93 -14.92
CA SER A 149 -14.88 11.71 -13.78
C SER A 149 -14.67 11.01 -12.43
N ARG A 150 -14.80 9.68 -12.40
CA ARG A 150 -14.56 8.90 -11.18
C ARG A 150 -13.08 8.88 -10.78
N GLN A 151 -12.16 8.79 -11.73
CA GLN A 151 -10.73 8.87 -11.48
C GLN A 151 -10.35 10.23 -10.87
N VAL A 152 -10.84 11.32 -11.47
CA VAL A 152 -10.61 12.68 -10.95
C VAL A 152 -11.19 12.85 -9.53
N TYR A 153 -12.42 12.39 -9.29
CA TYR A 153 -13.01 12.44 -7.95
C TYR A 153 -12.19 11.65 -6.91
N ASN A 154 -11.77 10.43 -7.26
CA ASN A 154 -10.96 9.61 -6.37
C ASN A 154 -9.60 10.26 -6.09
N HIS A 155 -8.99 10.89 -7.10
CA HIS A 155 -7.75 11.64 -6.96
C HIS A 155 -7.91 12.83 -6.02
N ASN A 156 -8.91 13.69 -6.25
CA ASN A 156 -9.19 14.85 -5.39
C ASN A 156 -9.40 14.43 -3.92
N MET A 157 -10.12 13.33 -3.69
CA MET A 157 -10.33 12.79 -2.35
C MET A 157 -9.03 12.22 -1.74
N ALA A 158 -8.23 11.47 -2.51
CA ALA A 158 -6.94 10.97 -2.03
C ALA A 158 -6.00 12.12 -1.62
N GLN A 159 -6.00 13.20 -2.41
CA GLN A 159 -5.24 14.41 -2.14
C GLN A 159 -5.70 15.11 -0.84
N GLU A 160 -7.02 15.23 -0.62
CA GLU A 160 -7.56 15.83 0.61
C GLU A 160 -7.18 15.01 1.86
N LEU A 161 -7.25 13.68 1.77
CA LEU A 161 -6.84 12.78 2.86
C LEU A 161 -5.35 12.92 3.18
N GLN A 162 -4.49 12.97 2.15
CA GLN A 162 -3.06 13.19 2.33
C GLN A 162 -2.77 14.55 2.97
N LEU A 163 -3.41 15.63 2.51
CA LEU A 163 -3.24 16.97 3.08
C LEU A 163 -3.62 17.00 4.56
N LYS A 164 -4.78 16.42 4.92
CA LYS A 164 -5.21 16.31 6.32
C LYS A 164 -4.18 15.56 7.17
N PHE A 165 -3.61 14.49 6.64
CA PHE A 165 -2.57 13.72 7.31
C PHE A 165 -1.27 14.52 7.48
N PHE A 166 -0.89 15.32 6.48
CA PHE A 166 0.28 16.18 6.55
C PHE A 166 0.11 17.26 7.62
N MET A 167 -1.04 17.93 7.63
CA MET A 167 -1.38 18.94 8.64
C MET A 167 -1.42 18.38 10.07
N SER A 168 -1.72 17.08 10.23
CA SER A 168 -1.71 16.45 11.55
C SER A 168 -0.31 16.20 12.13
N GLY A 169 0.76 16.26 11.32
CA GLY A 169 2.12 15.89 11.74
C GLY A 169 2.36 14.40 12.00
N LEU A 170 1.31 13.57 11.97
CA LEU A 170 1.40 12.13 12.27
C LEU A 170 2.22 11.36 11.22
N HIS A 171 2.29 11.89 10.00
CA HIS A 171 3.02 11.31 8.89
C HIS A 171 4.51 11.07 9.19
N ILE A 172 5.19 12.05 9.81
CA ILE A 172 6.59 11.90 10.24
C ILE A 172 6.68 10.82 11.31
N ARG A 173 5.83 10.90 12.35
CA ARG A 173 5.82 9.95 13.47
C ARG A 173 5.62 8.51 12.99
N SER A 174 4.67 8.29 12.08
CA SER A 174 4.38 6.97 11.54
C SER A 174 5.54 6.40 10.74
N LEU A 175 6.19 7.23 9.91
CA LEU A 175 7.36 6.81 9.14
C LEU A 175 8.55 6.51 10.06
N THR A 176 8.83 7.38 11.03
CA THR A 176 9.88 7.15 12.03
C THR A 176 9.65 5.83 12.76
N GLN A 177 8.41 5.52 13.15
CA GLN A 177 8.09 4.25 13.80
C GLN A 177 8.33 3.05 12.88
N ALA A 178 7.95 3.13 11.61
CA ALA A 178 8.19 2.07 10.64
C ALA A 178 9.70 1.81 10.43
N LEU A 179 10.52 2.86 10.35
CA LEU A 179 11.97 2.75 10.24
C LEU A 179 12.59 2.16 11.52
N LEU A 180 12.13 2.58 12.71
CA LEU A 180 12.57 1.98 13.98
C LEU A 180 12.27 0.48 14.03
N ASN A 181 11.08 0.07 13.58
CA ASN A 181 10.71 -1.33 13.48
C ASN A 181 11.66 -2.11 12.54
N GLN A 182 12.08 -1.49 11.43
CA GLN A 182 13.07 -2.09 10.53
C GLN A 182 14.45 -2.24 11.18
N LYS A 183 14.89 -1.27 12.00
CA LYS A 183 16.13 -1.41 12.80
C LYS A 183 16.03 -2.57 13.77
N ILE A 184 14.90 -2.72 14.45
CA ILE A 184 14.66 -3.86 15.37
C ILE A 184 14.68 -5.19 14.60
N CYS A 185 14.11 -5.20 13.40
CA CYS A 185 14.16 -6.35 12.49
C CYS A 185 15.57 -6.63 11.96
N ARG A 186 16.52 -5.69 12.08
CA ARG A 186 17.87 -5.72 11.49
C ARG A 186 17.86 -5.78 9.95
N ASN A 187 16.88 -5.13 9.34
CA ASN A 187 16.76 -5.05 7.88
C ASN A 187 17.33 -3.71 7.39
N PHE A 188 18.64 -3.64 7.22
CA PHE A 188 19.36 -2.41 6.82
C PHE A 188 19.64 -2.34 5.32
N ASP A 189 19.45 -3.45 4.60
CA ASP A 189 19.70 -3.56 3.15
C ASP A 189 18.45 -3.23 2.31
N MET A 190 17.35 -2.89 2.98
CA MET A 190 16.11 -2.50 2.33
C MET A 190 16.27 -1.15 1.62
N THR A 191 15.78 -1.08 0.39
CA THR A 191 15.69 0.17 -0.36
C THR A 191 14.53 1.01 0.17
N LEU A 192 14.79 2.28 0.43
CA LEU A 192 13.72 3.27 0.64
C LEU A 192 13.44 3.96 -0.68
N GLY A 193 12.21 4.38 -0.91
CA GLY A 193 11.91 5.10 -2.12
C GLY A 193 10.74 6.06 -2.04
N ILE A 194 10.69 6.91 -3.05
CA ILE A 194 9.57 7.79 -3.35
C ILE A 194 9.16 7.51 -4.77
N TYR A 195 7.86 7.41 -5.02
CA TYR A 195 7.33 7.27 -6.38
C TYR A 195 6.17 8.22 -6.63
N ASP A 196 6.09 8.76 -7.83
CA ASP A 196 4.93 9.54 -8.26
C ASP A 196 3.75 8.58 -8.53
N HIS A 197 2.59 8.83 -7.92
CA HIS A 197 1.44 7.94 -8.09
C HIS A 197 0.66 8.31 -9.34
N ASP A 198 0.56 7.36 -10.26
CA ASP A 198 -0.03 7.49 -11.59
C ASP A 198 -1.58 7.56 -11.62
N ASP A 199 -2.20 8.23 -10.63
CA ASP A 199 -3.67 8.25 -10.51
C ASP A 199 -4.35 9.18 -11.55
N LEU A 200 -3.62 10.13 -12.13
CA LEU A 200 -4.16 11.12 -13.08
C LEU A 200 -3.23 11.47 -14.25
N THR A 201 -1.99 10.97 -14.30
CA THR A 201 -1.00 11.42 -15.29
C THR A 201 -1.40 11.06 -16.71
N GLU A 202 -1.77 9.80 -16.98
CA GLU A 202 -2.28 9.39 -18.30
C GLU A 202 -3.53 10.20 -18.70
N LEU A 203 -4.45 10.41 -17.76
CA LEU A 203 -5.70 11.13 -18.00
C LEU A 203 -5.48 12.61 -18.39
N LEU A 204 -4.56 13.29 -17.70
CA LEU A 204 -4.24 14.70 -17.92
C LEU A 204 -3.38 14.90 -19.17
N MET A 205 -2.56 13.91 -19.54
CA MET A 205 -1.78 13.94 -20.79
C MET A 205 -2.68 13.73 -22.01
N ASP A 206 -3.71 12.89 -21.89
CA ASP A 206 -4.58 12.52 -23.02
C ASP A 206 -5.82 13.41 -23.18
N SER A 207 -6.16 14.23 -22.19
CA SER A 207 -7.40 15.02 -22.19
C SER A 207 -7.16 16.51 -21.88
N PRO A 208 -6.84 17.34 -22.90
CA PRO A 208 -6.55 18.78 -22.73
C PRO A 208 -7.73 19.62 -22.21
N ALA A 209 -8.93 19.02 -22.10
CA ALA A 209 -10.12 19.64 -21.52
C ALA A 209 -10.09 19.63 -19.97
N LEU A 210 -9.37 18.70 -19.35
CA LEU A 210 -9.18 18.63 -17.90
C LEU A 210 -7.97 19.51 -17.53
N GLN A 211 -8.15 20.83 -17.63
CA GLN A 211 -7.10 21.74 -17.17
C GLN A 211 -7.01 21.68 -15.63
N PRO A 212 -5.80 21.57 -15.06
CA PRO A 212 -5.58 21.74 -13.64
C PRO A 212 -6.22 23.05 -13.19
N ALA A 213 -7.18 23.01 -12.26
CA ALA A 213 -7.79 24.25 -11.74
C ALA A 213 -6.76 25.07 -10.98
N ARG A 214 -5.73 24.39 -10.46
CA ARG A 214 -4.53 24.98 -9.90
C ARG A 214 -3.35 24.10 -10.30
N PRO A 215 -2.21 24.66 -10.73
CA PRO A 215 -0.98 23.88 -10.76
C PRO A 215 -0.75 23.34 -9.35
N GLY A 216 -0.38 22.07 -9.26
CA GLY A 216 0.07 21.50 -7.99
C GLY A 216 1.12 22.37 -7.35
N LYS A 217 1.15 22.39 -6.01
CA LYS A 217 2.29 23.00 -5.34
C LYS A 217 3.52 22.22 -5.79
N LYS A 218 4.46 22.95 -6.38
CA LYS A 218 5.67 22.41 -7.01
C LYS A 218 6.57 21.66 -6.01
N ASP A 219 6.37 21.88 -4.71
CA ASP A 219 7.25 21.42 -3.63
C ASP A 219 6.96 20.00 -3.08
N ASP A 220 6.13 19.17 -3.73
CA ASP A 220 5.60 17.95 -3.09
C ASP A 220 6.62 16.81 -2.95
N VAL A 221 7.41 16.53 -3.99
CA VAL A 221 8.49 15.54 -3.92
C VAL A 221 9.56 16.00 -2.95
N ALA A 222 9.91 17.29 -2.99
CA ALA A 222 10.79 17.92 -2.01
C ALA A 222 10.23 17.79 -0.58
N CYS A 223 8.91 17.95 -0.39
CA CYS A 223 8.25 17.77 0.90
C CYS A 223 8.34 16.32 1.37
N ALA A 224 8.08 15.34 0.50
CA ALA A 224 8.20 13.92 0.82
C ALA A 224 9.64 13.50 1.14
N LEU A 225 10.61 14.01 0.37
CA LEU A 225 12.03 13.88 0.68
C LEU A 225 12.31 14.47 2.06
N GLN A 226 11.91 15.71 2.32
CA GLN A 226 12.13 16.37 3.61
C GLN A 226 11.52 15.60 4.79
N ILE A 227 10.33 15.02 4.60
CA ILE A 227 9.68 14.13 5.58
C ILE A 227 10.53 12.87 5.79
N LEU A 228 10.94 12.21 4.71
CA LEU A 228 11.75 11.00 4.75
C LEU A 228 13.07 11.24 5.49
N ARG A 229 13.77 12.32 5.16
CA ARG A 229 14.97 12.77 5.87
C ARG A 229 14.71 13.04 7.33
N THR A 230 13.67 13.80 7.66
CA THR A 230 13.34 14.09 9.06
C THR A 230 13.12 12.80 9.84
N ALA A 231 12.42 11.81 9.25
CA ALA A 231 12.22 10.51 9.87
C ALA A 231 13.54 9.73 10.03
N ILE A 232 14.39 9.71 9.01
CA ILE A 232 15.73 9.07 9.04
C ILE A 232 16.59 9.70 10.13
N ASP A 233 16.67 11.04 10.18
CA ASP A 233 17.44 11.80 11.16
C ASP A 233 16.96 11.51 12.59
N MET A 234 15.63 11.43 12.80
CA MET A 234 15.04 11.13 14.11
C MET A 234 15.33 9.71 14.61
N CYS A 235 15.44 8.71 13.72
CA CYS A 235 15.66 7.32 14.13
C CYS A 235 17.09 6.81 13.88
N HIS A 236 17.94 7.64 13.26
CA HIS A 236 19.28 7.28 12.78
C HIS A 236 19.27 5.97 11.98
N PHE A 237 18.37 5.86 11.00
CA PHE A 237 18.30 4.68 10.13
C PHE A 237 19.47 4.69 9.13
N PRO A 238 20.27 3.61 9.02
CA PRO A 238 21.39 3.56 8.08
C PRO A 238 20.87 3.24 6.67
N VAL A 239 20.49 4.27 5.92
CA VAL A 239 20.05 4.13 4.52
C VAL A 239 21.23 3.76 3.64
N LYS A 240 21.07 2.74 2.81
CA LYS A 240 22.06 2.34 1.78
C LYS A 240 21.61 2.67 0.37
N THR A 241 20.33 2.42 0.08
CA THR A 241 19.75 2.65 -1.25
C THR A 241 18.49 3.49 -1.14
N LEU A 242 18.44 4.54 -1.95
CA LEU A 242 17.27 5.37 -2.14
C LEU A 242 16.83 5.32 -3.61
N ASN A 243 15.58 4.95 -3.88
CA ASN A 243 15.01 4.89 -5.23
C ASN A 243 13.95 5.98 -5.41
N LEU A 244 14.12 6.83 -6.42
CA LEU A 244 13.22 7.91 -6.78
C LEU A 244 12.62 7.63 -8.17
N GLU A 245 11.33 7.30 -8.21
CA GLU A 245 10.59 7.03 -9.44
C GLU A 245 9.69 8.24 -9.77
N LEU A 246 10.12 9.08 -10.71
CA LEU A 246 9.44 10.33 -11.07
C LEU A 246 8.89 10.22 -12.50
N GLN A 247 7.63 10.59 -12.71
CA GLN A 247 6.99 10.50 -14.02
C GLN A 247 6.77 11.89 -14.63
N ALA A 248 7.17 12.06 -15.90
CA ALA A 248 6.81 13.17 -16.79
C ALA A 248 6.99 14.61 -16.27
N ASP A 249 7.86 14.87 -15.28
CA ASP A 249 8.19 16.24 -14.87
C ASP A 249 9.70 16.46 -14.86
N HIS A 250 10.25 16.89 -16.01
CA HIS A 250 11.65 17.29 -16.15
C HIS A 250 12.09 18.38 -15.14
N ARG A 251 11.16 19.02 -14.43
CA ARG A 251 11.45 20.03 -13.41
C ARG A 251 11.67 19.45 -12.02
N ALA A 252 11.12 18.29 -11.68
CA ALA A 252 11.40 17.64 -10.40
C ALA A 252 12.86 17.19 -10.31
N GLU A 253 13.43 16.73 -11.43
CA GLU A 253 14.86 16.43 -11.56
C GLU A 253 15.74 17.66 -11.33
N ILE A 254 15.32 18.83 -11.85
CA ILE A 254 16.01 20.11 -11.65
C ILE A 254 15.92 20.55 -10.18
N GLU A 255 14.76 20.47 -9.54
CA GLU A 255 14.56 20.86 -8.14
C GLU A 255 15.30 19.93 -7.16
N ILE A 256 15.37 18.62 -7.44
CA ILE A 256 16.15 17.67 -6.62
C ILE A 256 17.65 17.95 -6.74
N ASN A 257 18.12 18.28 -7.95
CA ASN A 257 19.50 18.69 -8.18
C ASN A 257 19.82 20.07 -7.56
N GLU A 258 18.88 21.02 -7.58
CA GLU A 258 19.03 22.32 -6.90
C GLU A 258 18.98 22.19 -5.36
N GLN A 259 18.27 21.18 -4.85
CA GLN A 259 18.22 20.84 -3.43
C GLN A 259 19.40 19.97 -2.95
N ASP A 260 20.61 20.18 -3.48
CA ASP A 260 21.91 19.66 -3.00
C ASP A 260 22.04 19.54 -1.46
N ILE A 261 21.29 20.35 -0.72
CA ILE A 261 21.13 20.38 0.75
C ILE A 261 20.56 19.08 1.35
N PHE A 262 19.81 18.28 0.59
CA PHE A 262 19.27 17.00 1.06
C PHE A 262 20.38 15.98 1.22
N TRP A 263 21.16 15.79 0.16
CA TRP A 263 22.23 14.82 0.02
C TRP A 263 23.43 15.12 0.92
N LEU A 264 23.86 16.39 0.93
CA LEU A 264 25.02 16.85 1.71
C LEU A 264 24.83 16.75 3.23
N LYS A 265 23.60 16.53 3.71
CA LYS A 265 23.26 16.50 5.14
C LYS A 265 22.73 15.16 5.65
N MET A 266 22.47 14.19 4.78
CA MET A 266 22.45 12.80 5.25
C MET A 266 23.84 12.55 5.85
N GLN A 267 23.90 12.02 7.08
CA GLN A 267 25.19 11.74 7.74
C GLN A 267 26.15 11.03 6.77
N PRO A 268 27.47 11.21 6.89
CA PRO A 268 28.46 10.61 6.00
C PRO A 268 28.49 9.11 6.26
N VAL A 269 27.48 8.40 5.75
CA VAL A 269 27.50 6.98 5.54
C VAL A 269 28.16 6.84 4.18
N PRO A 270 29.40 6.35 4.12
CA PRO A 270 30.00 6.06 2.83
C PRO A 270 29.08 5.07 2.10
N ASP A 271 28.82 5.33 0.82
CA ASP A 271 28.15 4.42 -0.12
C ASP A 271 26.62 4.48 -0.10
N VAL A 272 26.03 5.69 -0.09
CA VAL A 272 24.57 5.81 -0.38
C VAL A 272 24.38 5.79 -1.90
N ARG A 273 23.65 4.78 -2.40
CA ARG A 273 23.28 4.66 -3.82
C ARG A 273 21.90 5.26 -4.06
N ILE A 274 21.85 6.29 -4.90
CA ILE A 274 20.61 6.93 -5.31
C ILE A 274 20.31 6.49 -6.74
N GLU A 275 19.18 5.82 -6.92
CA GLU A 275 18.64 5.49 -8.24
C GLU A 275 17.49 6.46 -8.50
N MET A 276 17.58 7.26 -9.56
CA MET A 276 16.51 8.14 -9.98
C MET A 276 16.07 7.73 -11.38
N THR A 277 14.79 7.39 -11.54
CA THR A 277 14.19 7.06 -12.81
C THR A 277 13.20 8.15 -13.17
N CYS A 278 13.49 8.88 -14.25
CA CYS A 278 12.66 9.96 -14.79
C CYS A 278 12.41 9.71 -16.28
N CYS A 279 11.14 9.62 -16.69
CA CYS A 279 10.77 9.49 -18.12
C CYS A 279 11.54 8.37 -18.85
N GLU A 280 11.64 7.19 -18.24
CA GLU A 280 12.38 6.01 -18.74
C GLU A 280 13.92 6.13 -18.74
N ALA A 281 14.48 7.27 -18.36
CA ALA A 281 15.91 7.43 -18.11
C ALA A 281 16.23 7.19 -16.64
N THR A 282 17.17 6.28 -16.36
CA THR A 282 17.67 6.03 -15.00
C THR A 282 19.06 6.63 -14.84
N SER A 283 19.21 7.52 -13.87
CA SER A 283 20.50 8.03 -13.40
C SER A 283 20.85 7.41 -12.05
N VAL A 284 22.12 7.08 -11.84
CA VAL A 284 22.63 6.54 -10.58
C VAL A 284 23.69 7.47 -10.04
N THR A 285 23.53 7.90 -8.79
CA THR A 285 24.50 8.74 -8.08
C THR A 285 24.95 8.03 -6.81
N GLU A 286 26.26 7.96 -6.60
CA GLU A 286 26.87 7.41 -5.38
C GLU A 286 27.48 8.58 -4.57
N ILE A 287 27.20 8.61 -3.26
CA ILE A 287 27.64 9.66 -2.32
C ILE A 287 28.44 9.05 -1.18
#